data_AF-A0A250IFW5-F1
#
_entry.id   AF-A0A250IFW5-F1
#
_cell.length_a   1.000
_cell.length_b   1.000
_cell.length_c   1.000
_cell.angle_alpha   90.00
_cell.angle_beta   90.00
_cell.angle_gamma   90.00
#
_symmetry.space_group_name_H-M   'P 1'
#
loop_
_entity.id
_entity.type
_entity.pdbx_description
1 polymer ?
#
loop_
_entity_poly.entity_id
_entity_poly.type
_entity_poly.pdbx_seq_one_letter_code
_entity_poly.pdbx_strand_id
1 'polypeptide(L)'
;MLFFDLEAYAPPDERTASRGSLIVNPARPGHILLGGCFFSRRFADPFPEAPEVQGLWLWHFGSERALLRAIRERFEAEWARQRAENARVLGKPVVDLVVCGAGIARFDLPALYCRSLLHEVASAVELYELYFKARPIDLSNEAGFLFPEEPHLYPKTTRELAGRLGLRERKGSSKSVWDSYERGEHEAIERRTADELRLVLELYRRLRERVVPTPPP
;
A
#
# COMPACT_ATOMS: atom_id res chain seq x y z
N MET A 1 1.43 7.20 10.62
CA MET A 1 1.75 6.30 9.51
C MET A 1 0.48 5.93 8.77
N LEU A 2 0.51 6.03 7.44
CA LEU A 2 -0.51 5.49 6.57
C LEU A 2 -0.10 4.09 6.11
N PHE A 3 -0.88 3.08 6.41
CA PHE A 3 -0.75 1.77 5.81
C PHE A 3 -1.72 1.67 4.65
N PHE A 4 -1.29 1.18 3.50
CA PHE A 4 -2.17 1.01 2.36
C PHE A 4 -1.66 -0.04 1.37
N ASP A 5 -2.61 -0.52 0.56
CA ASP A 5 -2.41 -1.48 -0.52
C ASP A 5 -3.43 -1.17 -1.62
N LEU A 6 -3.01 -1.11 -2.88
CA LEU A 6 -3.87 -0.76 -4.01
C LEU A 6 -3.99 -1.91 -5.00
N GLU A 7 -5.14 -1.93 -5.67
CA GLU A 7 -5.41 -2.84 -6.78
C GLU A 7 -5.61 -2.08 -8.08
N ALA A 8 -5.15 -2.70 -9.16
CA ALA A 8 -5.25 -2.14 -10.50
C ALA A 8 -5.58 -3.22 -11.52
N TYR A 9 -6.15 -2.77 -12.63
CA TYR A 9 -6.55 -3.63 -13.74
C TYR A 9 -5.70 -3.37 -14.96
N ALA A 10 -5.28 -4.45 -15.61
CA ALA A 10 -4.72 -4.45 -16.95
C ALA A 10 -5.64 -5.24 -17.90
N PRO A 11 -5.98 -4.67 -19.07
CA PRO A 11 -6.83 -5.34 -20.04
C PRO A 11 -6.12 -6.59 -20.63
N PRO A 12 -6.85 -7.66 -21.00
CA PRO A 12 -6.28 -8.96 -21.35
C PRO A 12 -5.20 -8.93 -22.44
N ASP A 13 -5.40 -8.11 -23.47
CA ASP A 13 -4.50 -7.91 -24.60
C ASP A 13 -3.15 -7.28 -24.20
N GLU A 14 -3.09 -6.58 -23.07
CA GLU A 14 -1.89 -5.94 -22.57
C GLU A 14 -1.15 -6.73 -21.48
N ARG A 15 -1.69 -7.88 -21.03
CA ARG A 15 -1.13 -8.66 -19.91
C ARG A 15 0.22 -9.31 -20.21
N THR A 16 0.57 -9.45 -21.47
CA THR A 16 1.83 -10.06 -21.94
C THR A 16 2.88 -9.01 -22.34
N ALA A 17 2.52 -7.72 -22.32
CA ALA A 17 3.34 -6.64 -22.89
C ALA A 17 4.40 -6.06 -21.93
N SER A 18 4.78 -6.77 -20.86
CA SER A 18 5.70 -6.26 -19.83
C SER A 18 7.14 -6.74 -20.01
N ARG A 19 8.08 -5.87 -19.63
CA ARG A 19 9.51 -6.18 -19.52
C ARG A 19 9.88 -6.87 -18.19
N GLY A 20 8.91 -7.07 -17.28
CA GLY A 20 9.16 -7.68 -15.98
C GLY A 20 7.89 -8.22 -15.32
N SER A 21 8.00 -8.63 -14.05
CA SER A 21 6.89 -9.23 -13.28
C SER A 21 5.72 -8.28 -13.02
N LEU A 22 5.97 -6.97 -13.03
CA LEU A 22 4.92 -5.96 -12.90
C LEU A 22 4.29 -5.71 -14.28
N ILE A 23 3.10 -6.25 -14.49
CA ILE A 23 2.40 -6.16 -15.77
C ILE A 23 1.66 -4.83 -15.91
N VAL A 24 1.00 -4.36 -14.84
CA VAL A 24 0.24 -3.11 -14.86
C VAL A 24 1.17 -1.94 -15.11
N ASN A 25 0.79 -1.06 -16.05
CA ASN A 25 1.45 0.19 -16.33
C ASN A 25 0.47 1.36 -16.16
N PRO A 26 0.53 2.11 -15.05
CA PRO A 26 -0.45 3.15 -14.75
C PRO A 26 -0.39 4.34 -15.72
N ALA A 27 0.68 4.49 -16.50
CA ALA A 27 0.76 5.52 -17.54
C ALA A 27 -0.04 5.16 -18.82
N ARG A 28 -0.57 3.94 -18.94
CA ARG A 28 -1.39 3.54 -20.09
C ARG A 28 -2.87 3.87 -19.83
N PRO A 29 -3.60 4.47 -20.79
CA PRO A 29 -5.02 4.82 -20.60
C PRO A 29 -5.92 3.64 -20.22
N GLY A 30 -5.72 2.47 -20.83
CA GLY A 30 -6.53 1.26 -20.61
C GLY A 30 -6.26 0.55 -19.27
N HIS A 31 -5.17 0.88 -18.58
CA HIS A 31 -4.88 0.35 -17.25
C HIS A 31 -5.52 1.27 -16.24
N ILE A 32 -6.31 0.76 -15.30
CA ILE A 32 -7.09 1.59 -14.37
C ILE A 32 -6.80 1.22 -12.93
N LEU A 33 -6.86 2.20 -12.03
CA LEU A 33 -6.85 1.96 -10.60
C LEU A 33 -8.24 1.46 -10.18
N LEU A 34 -8.31 0.28 -9.56
CA LEU A 34 -9.55 -0.28 -9.02
C LEU A 34 -9.87 0.27 -7.64
N GLY A 35 -8.86 0.65 -6.87
CA GLY A 35 -9.04 1.13 -5.51
C GLY A 35 -7.99 0.57 -4.57
N GLY A 36 -8.32 0.54 -3.29
CA GLY A 36 -7.46 -0.05 -2.29
C GLY A 36 -7.97 0.12 -0.87
N CYS A 37 -7.13 -0.36 0.04
CA CYS A 37 -7.38 -0.37 1.46
C CYS A 37 -6.42 0.57 2.18
N PHE A 38 -6.90 1.25 3.22
CA PHE A 38 -6.13 2.26 3.98
C PHE A 38 -6.34 2.09 5.49
N PHE A 39 -5.28 2.29 6.27
CA PHE A 39 -5.31 2.30 7.72
C PHE A 39 -4.38 3.37 8.28
N SER A 40 -4.88 4.25 9.15
CA SER A 40 -4.05 5.24 9.85
C SER A 40 -3.64 4.74 11.22
N ARG A 41 -2.34 4.79 11.50
CA ARG A 41 -1.81 4.54 12.84
C ARG A 41 -1.09 5.78 13.38
N ARG A 42 -1.40 6.21 14.60
CA ARG A 42 -0.51 7.15 15.32
C ARG A 42 0.77 6.42 15.72
N PHE A 43 1.90 7.13 15.73
CA PHE A 43 3.20 6.55 16.06
C PHE A 43 3.22 5.97 17.48
N ALA A 44 2.58 6.65 18.43
CA ALA A 44 2.55 6.28 19.85
C ALA A 44 1.55 5.15 20.17
N ASP A 45 0.49 4.98 19.37
CA ASP A 45 -0.58 4.03 19.69
C ASP A 45 -0.07 2.58 19.62
N PRO A 46 -0.56 1.68 20.49
CA PRO A 46 -0.31 0.25 20.32
C PRO A 46 -0.82 -0.23 18.96
N PHE A 47 -0.27 -1.35 18.46
CA PHE A 47 -0.87 -1.99 17.29
C PHE A 47 -2.23 -2.58 17.69
N PRO A 48 -3.32 -2.26 16.98
CA PRO A 48 -4.62 -2.84 17.28
C PRO A 48 -4.62 -4.33 16.93
N GLU A 49 -5.35 -5.14 17.70
CA GLU A 49 -5.54 -6.56 17.39
C GLU A 49 -6.39 -6.76 16.14
N ALA A 50 -7.38 -5.88 15.91
CA ALA A 50 -8.28 -5.91 14.77
C ALA A 50 -8.37 -4.51 14.12
N PRO A 51 -7.40 -4.13 13.27
CA PRO A 51 -7.42 -2.84 12.60
C PRO A 51 -8.63 -2.73 11.66
N GLU A 52 -9.41 -1.66 11.84
CA GLU A 52 -10.48 -1.28 10.92
C GLU A 52 -9.87 -0.61 9.69
N VAL A 53 -10.02 -1.26 8.54
CA VAL A 53 -9.46 -0.83 7.27
C VAL A 53 -10.53 -0.09 6.48
N GLN A 54 -10.19 1.09 5.98
CA GLN A 54 -11.03 1.87 5.08
C GLN A 54 -10.80 1.43 3.63
N GLY A 55 -11.85 0.98 2.94
CA GLY A 55 -11.82 0.73 1.50
C GLY A 55 -12.21 1.97 0.69
N LEU A 56 -11.49 2.25 -0.39
CA LEU A 56 -11.89 3.22 -1.42
C LEU A 56 -11.83 2.50 -2.77
N TRP A 57 -12.98 2.24 -3.39
CA TRP A 57 -13.09 1.37 -4.56
C TRP A 57 -13.86 2.00 -5.70
N LEU A 58 -13.37 1.80 -6.93
CA LEU A 58 -13.87 2.41 -8.16
C LEU A 58 -15.39 2.26 -8.32
N TRP A 59 -15.94 1.09 -8.01
CA TRP A 59 -17.39 0.83 -8.11
C TRP A 59 -18.25 1.56 -7.08
N HIS A 60 -17.64 2.18 -6.06
CA HIS A 60 -18.31 3.12 -5.14
C HIS A 60 -18.20 4.57 -5.59
N PHE A 61 -17.54 4.82 -6.73
CA PHE A 61 -17.37 6.14 -7.33
C PHE A 61 -17.89 6.17 -8.77
N GLY A 62 -18.36 7.33 -9.23
CA GLY A 62 -18.85 7.48 -10.62
C GLY A 62 -17.74 7.48 -11.68
N SER A 63 -16.47 7.57 -11.29
CA SER A 63 -15.31 7.58 -12.19
C SER A 63 -14.00 7.34 -11.44
N GLU A 64 -12.95 6.95 -12.17
CA GLU A 64 -11.60 6.84 -11.61
C GLU A 64 -11.09 8.20 -11.10
N ARG A 65 -11.42 9.31 -11.77
CA ARG A 65 -11.12 10.67 -11.29
C ARG A 65 -11.72 10.95 -9.91
N ALA A 66 -12.96 10.53 -9.67
CA ALA A 66 -13.63 10.72 -8.38
C ALA A 66 -12.98 9.86 -7.27
N LEU A 67 -12.64 8.61 -7.58
CA LEU A 67 -11.85 7.75 -6.68
C LEU A 67 -10.49 8.38 -6.33
N LEU A 68 -9.75 8.86 -7.34
CA LEU A 68 -8.43 9.46 -7.15
C LEU A 68 -8.50 10.75 -6.32
N ARG A 69 -9.57 11.55 -6.45
CA ARG A 69 -9.82 12.71 -5.57
C ARG A 69 -10.02 12.28 -4.13
N ALA A 70 -10.82 11.25 -3.86
CA ALA A 70 -11.02 10.74 -2.51
C ALA A 70 -9.70 10.19 -1.90
N ILE A 71 -8.88 9.50 -2.71
CA ILE A 71 -7.55 9.03 -2.26
C ILE A 71 -6.61 10.22 -1.98
N ARG A 72 -6.60 11.24 -2.86
CA ARG A 72 -5.83 12.47 -2.65
C ARG A 72 -6.20 13.12 -1.31
N GLU A 73 -7.48 13.35 -1.06
CA GLU A 73 -7.99 13.92 0.19
C GLU A 73 -7.58 13.09 1.41
N ARG A 74 -7.59 11.75 1.26
CA ARG A 74 -7.14 10.83 2.30
C ARG A 74 -5.66 10.99 2.65
N PHE A 75 -4.80 11.19 1.65
CA PHE A 75 -3.38 11.48 1.85
C PHE A 75 -3.16 12.86 2.47
N GLU A 76 -3.86 13.89 2.00
CA GLU A 76 -3.76 15.26 2.53
C GLU A 76 -4.16 15.32 4.01
N ALA A 77 -5.26 14.66 4.38
CA ALA A 77 -5.70 14.53 5.76
C ALA A 77 -4.64 13.84 6.63
N GLU A 78 -3.97 12.84 6.08
CA GLU A 78 -2.94 12.08 6.79
C GLU A 78 -1.63 12.87 6.94
N TRP A 79 -1.24 13.66 5.93
CA TRP A 79 -0.16 14.64 6.03
C TRP A 79 -0.43 15.62 7.19
N ALA A 80 -1.63 16.21 7.23
CA ALA A 80 -2.01 17.12 8.29
C ALA A 80 -1.98 16.44 9.67
N ARG A 81 -2.54 15.23 9.77
CA ARG A 81 -2.57 14.45 11.00
C ARG A 81 -1.17 14.12 11.52
N GLN A 82 -0.26 13.64 10.67
CA GLN A 82 1.09 13.26 11.09
C GLN A 82 1.93 14.48 11.48
N ARG A 83 1.80 15.62 10.78
CA ARG A 83 2.45 16.87 11.17
C ARG A 83 1.97 17.41 12.52
N ALA A 84 0.69 17.21 12.83
CA ALA A 84 0.12 17.58 14.12
C ALA A 84 0.52 16.62 15.26
N GLU A 85 1.07 15.44 14.93
CA GLU A 85 1.49 14.48 15.94
C GLU A 85 2.75 14.98 16.67
N ASN A 86 2.71 14.98 18.00
CA ASN A 86 3.64 15.76 18.83
C ASN A 86 5.11 15.30 18.63
N ALA A 87 5.97 16.23 18.22
CA ALA A 87 7.42 16.06 18.10
C ALA A 87 8.06 15.42 19.34
N ARG A 88 7.48 15.60 20.54
CA ARG A 88 7.93 14.99 21.81
C ARG A 88 8.01 13.46 21.74
N VAL A 89 7.14 12.79 20.98
CA VAL A 89 7.17 11.32 20.82
C VAL A 89 8.42 10.86 20.05
N LEU A 90 8.96 11.72 19.18
CA LEU A 90 10.04 11.37 18.25
C LEU A 90 11.33 12.16 18.49
N GLY A 91 11.33 13.09 19.44
CA GLY A 91 12.41 14.04 19.70
C GLY A 91 12.64 15.07 18.58
N LYS A 92 11.79 15.12 17.55
CA LYS A 92 11.87 16.02 16.40
C LYS A 92 10.52 16.16 15.66
N PRO A 93 10.30 17.24 14.90
CA PRO A 93 9.07 17.39 14.11
C PRO A 93 8.92 16.29 13.05
N VAL A 94 7.72 15.72 12.92
CA VAL A 94 7.36 14.91 11.75
C VAL A 94 7.01 15.87 10.63
N VAL A 95 7.97 16.08 9.74
CA VAL A 95 7.76 16.96 8.58
C VAL A 95 7.18 16.22 7.40
N ASP A 96 7.54 14.94 7.24
CA ASP A 96 7.18 14.11 6.07
C ASP A 96 6.10 13.09 6.43
N LEU A 97 5.16 12.84 5.50
CA LEU A 97 4.21 11.75 5.60
C LEU A 97 4.96 10.41 5.56
N VAL A 98 4.82 9.60 6.61
CA VAL A 98 5.30 8.22 6.60
C VAL A 98 4.18 7.31 6.11
N VAL A 99 4.45 6.57 5.05
CA VAL A 99 3.55 5.54 4.51
C VAL A 99 4.19 4.16 4.58
N CYS A 100 3.41 3.10 4.60
CA CYS A 100 3.89 1.72 4.70
C CYS A 100 2.99 0.75 3.93
N GLY A 101 3.60 -0.25 3.32
CA GLY A 101 2.96 -1.26 2.51
C GLY A 101 3.96 -2.28 1.99
N ALA A 102 3.56 -3.16 1.07
CA ALA A 102 4.45 -4.07 0.37
C ALA A 102 4.38 -3.80 -1.13
N GLY A 103 5.49 -3.39 -1.74
CA GLY A 103 5.54 -3.01 -3.16
C GLY A 103 5.13 -1.56 -3.45
N ILE A 104 4.76 -0.79 -2.43
CA ILE A 104 4.20 0.57 -2.57
C ILE A 104 5.15 1.59 -3.21
N ALA A 105 6.46 1.42 -3.04
CA ALA A 105 7.43 2.33 -3.64
C ALA A 105 7.59 2.05 -5.14
N ARG A 106 7.42 0.79 -5.54
CA ARG A 106 7.55 0.36 -6.94
C ARG A 106 6.29 0.61 -7.75
N PHE A 107 5.11 0.40 -7.16
CA PHE A 107 3.85 0.46 -7.90
C PHE A 107 2.88 1.49 -7.36
N ASP A 108 2.43 1.38 -6.11
CA ASP A 108 1.27 2.11 -5.62
C ASP A 108 1.45 3.64 -5.66
N LEU A 109 2.57 4.16 -5.14
CA LEU A 109 2.84 5.60 -5.18
C LEU A 109 3.00 6.12 -6.63
N PRO A 110 3.80 5.48 -7.51
CA PRO A 110 3.82 5.82 -8.93
C PRO A 110 2.46 5.74 -9.62
N ALA A 111 1.63 4.74 -9.27
CA ALA A 111 0.30 4.59 -9.83
C ALA A 111 -0.60 5.75 -9.44
N LEU A 112 -0.63 6.13 -8.16
CA LEU A 112 -1.38 7.29 -7.71
C LEU A 112 -0.95 8.57 -8.44
N TYR A 113 0.35 8.80 -8.61
CA TYR A 113 0.87 9.95 -9.36
C TYR A 113 0.43 9.92 -10.84
N CYS A 114 0.75 8.83 -11.56
CA CYS A 114 0.48 8.71 -13.00
C CYS A 114 -1.02 8.79 -13.30
N ARG A 115 -1.86 8.07 -12.55
CA ARG A 115 -3.31 8.09 -12.73
C ARG A 115 -3.91 9.44 -12.38
N SER A 116 -3.49 10.05 -11.28
CA SER A 116 -3.96 11.40 -10.92
C SER A 116 -3.60 12.45 -11.96
N LEU A 117 -2.43 12.32 -12.60
CA LEU A 117 -2.01 13.22 -13.67
C LEU A 117 -2.83 13.01 -14.94
N LEU A 118 -3.02 11.76 -15.38
CA LEU A 118 -3.85 11.41 -16.54
C LEU A 118 -5.31 11.88 -16.41
N HIS A 119 -5.84 11.86 -15.18
CA HIS A 119 -7.21 12.28 -14.87
C HIS A 119 -7.34 13.73 -14.40
N GLU A 120 -6.28 14.53 -14.52
CA GLU A 120 -6.28 15.96 -14.16
C GLU A 120 -6.86 16.20 -12.75
N VAL A 121 -6.40 15.41 -11.77
CA VAL A 121 -6.84 15.48 -10.37
C VAL A 121 -6.21 16.69 -9.65
N ALA A 122 -4.96 17.00 -9.97
CA ALA A 122 -4.21 18.17 -9.52
C ALA A 122 -3.03 18.44 -10.48
N SER A 123 -2.28 19.52 -10.26
CA SER A 123 -1.06 19.78 -11.05
C SER A 123 0.04 18.75 -10.74
N ALA A 124 0.94 18.52 -11.70
CA ALA A 124 2.08 17.61 -11.51
C ALA A 124 2.93 17.98 -10.27
N VAL A 125 3.08 19.28 -9.98
CA VAL A 125 3.80 19.78 -8.80
C VAL A 125 3.08 19.34 -7.52
N GLU A 126 1.78 19.60 -7.40
CA GLU A 126 1.01 19.19 -6.22
C GLU A 126 1.03 17.66 -6.01
N LEU A 127 0.91 16.88 -7.08
CA LEU A 127 0.93 15.42 -7.01
C LEU A 127 2.31 14.89 -6.60
N TYR A 128 3.39 15.52 -7.09
CA TYR A 128 4.75 15.18 -6.69
C TYR A 128 4.97 15.46 -5.19
N GLU A 129 4.57 16.64 -4.72
CA GLU A 129 4.63 17.03 -3.31
C GLU A 129 3.84 16.06 -2.43
N LEU A 130 2.67 15.61 -2.89
CA LEU A 130 1.79 14.75 -2.11
C LEU A 130 2.30 13.30 -2.01
N TYR A 131 2.67 12.69 -3.14
CA TYR A 131 2.97 11.26 -3.21
C TYR A 131 4.46 10.95 -3.15
N PHE A 132 5.32 11.75 -3.79
CA PHE A 132 6.76 11.44 -3.90
C PHE A 132 7.63 12.10 -2.83
N LYS A 133 7.10 13.07 -2.07
CA LYS A 133 7.76 13.52 -0.83
C LYS A 133 7.34 12.73 0.42
N ALA A 134 6.44 11.77 0.28
CA ALA A 134 6.20 10.81 1.35
C ALA A 134 7.45 9.94 1.58
N ARG A 135 7.62 9.44 2.80
CA ARG A 135 8.64 8.45 3.15
C ARG A 135 8.02 7.05 3.18
N PRO A 136 8.18 6.24 2.12
CA PRO A 136 7.68 4.88 2.11
C PRO A 136 8.57 3.96 2.96
N ILE A 137 7.93 3.17 3.81
CA ILE A 137 8.48 1.94 4.40
C ILE A 137 7.91 0.79 3.59
N ASP A 138 8.64 0.40 2.54
CA ASP A 138 8.24 -0.68 1.65
C ASP A 138 8.77 -2.03 2.18
N LEU A 139 7.91 -2.79 2.84
CA LEU A 139 8.29 -4.04 3.50
C LEU A 139 8.87 -5.07 2.53
N SER A 140 8.53 -5.00 1.24
CA SER A 140 9.10 -5.90 0.24
C SER A 140 10.61 -5.71 0.08
N ASN A 141 11.10 -4.49 0.33
CA ASN A 141 12.52 -4.16 0.26
C ASN A 141 13.17 -4.19 1.65
N GLU A 142 12.51 -3.60 2.65
CA GLU A 142 13.07 -3.39 3.98
C GLU A 142 13.25 -4.69 4.79
N ALA A 143 12.50 -5.75 4.48
CA ALA A 143 12.55 -7.02 5.19
C ALA A 143 13.51 -8.05 4.58
N GLY A 144 14.34 -7.66 3.60
CA GLY A 144 15.30 -8.55 2.93
C GLY A 144 16.29 -9.22 3.88
N PHE A 145 16.61 -8.58 5.01
CA PHE A 145 17.49 -9.14 6.06
C PHE A 145 16.97 -10.44 6.68
N LEU A 146 15.68 -10.77 6.50
CA LEU A 146 15.13 -12.04 6.94
C LEU A 146 15.61 -13.23 6.08
N PHE A 147 16.21 -12.99 4.92
CA PHE A 147 16.65 -14.01 3.95
C PHE A 147 18.18 -13.93 3.73
N PRO A 148 19.01 -14.11 4.78
CA PRO A 148 20.47 -14.02 4.65
C PRO A 148 21.07 -15.09 3.73
N GLU A 149 20.34 -16.18 3.47
CA GLU A 149 20.74 -17.24 2.55
C GLU A 149 20.67 -16.83 1.07
N GLU A 150 19.97 -15.75 0.74
CA GLU A 150 19.81 -15.35 -0.65
C GLU A 150 20.91 -14.38 -1.11
N PRO A 151 21.56 -14.66 -2.25
CA PRO A 151 22.69 -13.86 -2.72
C PRO A 151 22.28 -12.51 -3.33
N HIS A 152 20.98 -12.27 -3.50
CA HIS A 152 20.44 -11.07 -4.12
C HIS A 152 19.40 -10.37 -3.25
N LEU A 153 19.40 -9.04 -3.29
CA LEU A 153 18.41 -8.20 -2.60
C LEU A 153 17.12 -8.05 -3.42
N TYR A 154 16.57 -9.16 -3.91
CA TYR A 154 15.32 -9.14 -4.66
C TYR A 154 14.13 -8.87 -3.71
N PRO A 155 13.17 -8.01 -4.09
CA PRO A 155 12.02 -7.71 -3.25
C PRO A 155 11.23 -8.96 -2.87
N LYS A 156 10.77 -9.01 -1.62
CA LYS A 156 10.02 -10.13 -1.06
C LYS A 156 8.52 -9.91 -1.15
N THR A 157 7.82 -10.96 -1.57
CA THR A 157 6.36 -10.99 -1.49
C THR A 157 5.91 -11.03 -0.04
N THR A 158 4.73 -10.47 0.25
CA THR A 158 4.09 -10.53 1.57
C THR A 158 3.99 -11.98 2.09
N ARG A 159 3.81 -12.94 1.17
CA ARG A 159 3.79 -14.38 1.44
C ARG A 159 5.12 -14.93 1.96
N GLU A 160 6.22 -14.61 1.29
CA GLU A 160 7.56 -15.03 1.72
C GLU A 160 7.86 -14.48 3.12
N LEU A 161 7.57 -13.19 3.33
CA LEU A 161 7.75 -12.54 4.63
C LEU A 161 6.91 -13.22 5.73
N ALA A 162 5.65 -13.52 5.44
CA ALA A 162 4.73 -14.19 6.37
C ALA A 162 5.23 -15.58 6.75
N GLY A 163 5.67 -16.37 5.76
CA GLY A 163 6.24 -17.69 5.99
C GLY A 163 7.48 -17.63 6.89
N ARG A 164 8.37 -16.67 6.64
CA ARG A 164 9.61 -16.50 7.43
C ARG A 164 9.36 -16.06 8.87
N LEU A 165 8.23 -15.40 9.13
CA LEU A 165 7.80 -14.97 10.46
C LEU A 165 6.83 -15.95 11.14
N GLY A 166 6.56 -17.11 10.53
CA GLY A 166 5.67 -18.13 11.08
C GLY A 166 4.20 -17.70 11.15
N LEU A 167 3.80 -16.74 10.33
CA LEU A 167 2.41 -16.29 10.25
C LEU A 167 1.61 -17.27 9.40
N ARG A 168 0.46 -17.71 9.91
CA ARG A 168 -0.46 -18.55 9.14
C ARG A 168 -1.07 -17.72 8.02
N GLU A 169 -0.73 -18.03 6.77
CA GLU A 169 -1.49 -17.52 5.64
C GLU A 169 -2.92 -18.05 5.71
N ARG A 170 -3.90 -17.15 5.61
CA ARG A 170 -5.22 -17.55 5.12
C ARG A 170 -5.04 -17.90 3.65
N LYS A 171 -5.56 -19.06 3.21
CA LYS A 171 -5.49 -19.48 1.81
C LYS A 171 -5.96 -18.33 0.91
N GLY A 172 -5.02 -17.67 0.23
CA GLY A 172 -5.33 -16.69 -0.79
C GLY A 172 -6.07 -17.39 -1.93
N SER A 173 -7.16 -16.78 -2.41
CA SER A 173 -7.78 -17.20 -3.66
C SER A 173 -6.73 -17.08 -4.76
N SER A 174 -6.47 -18.18 -5.46
CA SER A 174 -5.60 -18.21 -6.64
C SER A 174 -6.19 -17.48 -7.85
N LYS A 175 -7.42 -16.96 -7.73
CA LYS A 175 -8.03 -16.14 -8.78
C LYS A 175 -7.29 -14.80 -8.88
N SER A 176 -6.92 -14.44 -10.10
CA SER A 176 -6.40 -13.11 -10.40
C SER A 176 -7.44 -12.05 -10.01
N VAL A 177 -6.98 -10.93 -9.44
CA VAL A 177 -7.82 -9.75 -9.17
C VAL A 177 -8.52 -9.30 -10.46
N TRP A 178 -7.82 -9.41 -11.60
CA TRP A 178 -8.38 -9.04 -12.90
C TRP A 178 -9.55 -9.93 -13.32
N ASP A 179 -9.45 -11.25 -13.11
CA ASP A 179 -10.55 -12.18 -13.43
C ASP A 179 -11.76 -11.92 -12.52
N SER A 180 -11.48 -11.56 -11.25
CA SER A 180 -12.52 -11.22 -10.29
C SER A 180 -13.24 -9.93 -10.70
N TYR A 181 -12.49 -8.94 -11.17
CA TYR A 181 -13.04 -7.69 -11.68
C TYR A 181 -13.88 -7.90 -12.94
N GLU A 182 -13.40 -8.71 -13.89
CA GLU A 182 -14.13 -9.05 -15.11
C GLU A 182 -15.44 -9.81 -14.85
N ARG A 183 -15.50 -10.58 -13.76
CA ARG A 183 -16.71 -11.28 -13.30
C ARG A 183 -17.60 -10.44 -12.38
N GLY A 184 -17.23 -9.20 -12.07
CA GLY A 184 -17.96 -8.34 -11.12
C GLY A 184 -17.91 -8.84 -9.67
N GLU A 185 -16.92 -9.67 -9.32
CA GLU A 185 -16.70 -10.22 -7.97
C GLU A 185 -16.06 -9.18 -7.03
N HIS A 186 -16.62 -7.96 -6.97
CA HIS A 186 -16.04 -6.80 -6.27
C HIS A 186 -15.80 -7.07 -4.78
N GLU A 187 -16.76 -7.65 -4.05
CA GLU A 187 -16.61 -7.97 -2.63
C GLU A 187 -15.45 -8.94 -2.34
N ALA A 188 -15.12 -9.81 -3.30
CA ALA A 188 -13.99 -10.71 -3.16
C ALA A 188 -12.66 -9.96 -3.26
N ILE A 189 -12.58 -8.95 -4.13
CA ILE A 189 -11.43 -8.05 -4.24
C ILE A 189 -11.27 -7.27 -2.94
N GLU A 190 -12.33 -6.60 -2.46
CA GLU A 190 -12.26 -5.80 -1.23
C GLU A 190 -11.78 -6.61 -0.02
N ARG A 191 -12.35 -7.80 0.15
CA ARG A 191 -12.00 -8.68 1.26
C ARG A 191 -10.56 -9.17 1.18
N ARG A 192 -10.10 -9.51 -0.02
CA ARG A 192 -8.73 -9.96 -0.29
C ARG A 192 -7.73 -8.85 0.07
N THR A 193 -7.90 -7.66 -0.50
CA THR A 193 -6.98 -6.54 -0.28
C THR A 193 -7.00 -6.08 1.18
N ALA A 194 -8.16 -6.12 1.85
CA ALA A 194 -8.24 -5.85 3.28
C ALA A 194 -7.46 -6.88 4.12
N ASP A 195 -7.52 -8.17 3.77
CA ASP A 195 -6.75 -9.22 4.43
C ASP A 195 -5.25 -9.12 4.12
N GLU A 196 -4.87 -8.72 2.91
CA GLU A 196 -3.47 -8.43 2.53
C GLU A 196 -2.92 -7.23 3.33
N LEU A 197 -3.68 -6.14 3.47
CA LEU A 197 -3.26 -5.01 4.30
C LEU A 197 -3.16 -5.36 5.79
N ARG A 198 -4.07 -6.20 6.31
CA ARG A 198 -3.96 -6.73 7.68
C ARG A 198 -2.71 -7.58 7.87
N LEU A 199 -2.35 -8.38 6.88
CA LEU A 199 -1.11 -9.14 6.90
C LEU A 199 0.11 -8.21 6.91
N VAL A 200 0.13 -7.17 6.08
CA VAL A 200 1.18 -6.13 6.08
C VAL A 200 1.31 -5.47 7.46
N LEU A 201 0.20 -5.14 8.12
CA LEU A 201 0.20 -4.58 9.47
C LEU A 201 0.84 -5.53 10.49
N GLU A 202 0.49 -6.82 10.44
CA GLU A 202 1.07 -7.86 11.30
C GLU A 202 2.56 -8.05 11.00
N LEU A 203 2.97 -8.06 9.73
CA LEU A 203 4.37 -8.14 9.33
C LEU A 203 5.18 -6.97 9.91
N TYR A 204 4.71 -5.74 9.73
CA TYR A 204 5.35 -4.56 10.30
C TYR A 204 5.48 -4.68 11.82
N ARG A 205 4.41 -5.11 12.51
CA ARG A 205 4.42 -5.31 13.97
C ARG A 205 5.51 -6.28 14.40
N ARG A 206 5.59 -7.46 13.77
CA ARG A 206 6.59 -8.50 14.07
C ARG A 206 8.02 -8.04 13.79
N LEU A 207 8.23 -7.32 12.68
CA LEU A 207 9.53 -6.74 12.35
C LEU A 207 9.95 -5.72 13.40
N ARG A 208 9.04 -4.84 13.82
CA ARG A 208 9.30 -3.87 14.89
C ARG A 208 9.69 -4.54 16.20
N GLU A 209 8.97 -5.60 16.60
CA GLU A 209 9.25 -6.37 17.83
C GLU A 209 10.62 -7.04 17.83
N ARG A 210 11.17 -7.38 16.65
CA ARG A 210 12.52 -7.95 16.53
C ARG A 210 13.63 -6.91 16.61
N VAL A 211 13.36 -5.67 16.21
CA VAL A 211 14.36 -4.58 16.14
C VAL A 211 14.38 -3.74 17.42
N VAL A 212 13.21 -3.50 18.02
CA VAL A 212 13.09 -2.76 19.27
C VAL A 212 13.12 -3.77 20.42
N PRO A 213 14.22 -3.88 21.19
CA PRO A 213 14.23 -4.76 22.36
C PRO A 213 13.10 -4.34 23.30
N THR A 214 12.35 -5.33 23.80
CA THR A 214 11.36 -5.10 24.86
C THR A 214 12.06 -4.37 26.01
N PRO A 215 11.58 -3.21 26.47
CA PRO A 215 12.15 -2.60 27.66
C PRO A 215 12.06 -3.63 28.80
N PRO A 216 13.13 -3.78 29.62
CA PRO A 216 13.08 -4.71 30.74
C PRO A 216 11.91 -4.34 31.69
N PRO A 217 11.32 -5.34 32.36
CA PRO A 217 10.24 -5.14 33.31
C PRO A 217 10.63 -4.23 34.48
#